data_AF-H0TJ84-F1
#
_entry.id   AF-H0TJ84-F1
#
_cell.length_a   1.000
_cell.length_b   1.000
_cell.length_c   1.000
_cell.angle_alpha   90.00
_cell.angle_beta   90.00
_cell.angle_gamma   90.00
#
_symmetry.space_group_name_H-M   'P 1'
#
loop_
_entity.id
_entity.type
_entity.pdbx_description
1 polymer ?
#
loop_
_entity_poly.entity_id
_entity_poly.type
_entity_poly.pdbx_seq_one_letter_code
_entity_poly.pdbx_strand_id
1 'polypeptide(L)'
;MTRKTIDTVILDLDNTIFDWFAVWYASFRPIYDDIIKISGKHVSEVEASIRKVHQQHRTSEYTFLLEELDLLEAQRAKAPIREVFHDAIEKSRAGRDQTLKLYPSVFPSLWDLKQKGTKIVAYTESMGFYSAYRLKRFGLDGVIDVLFSPQDHEVPAGVSVEKLRRHPDEFYQLQVTQVRHTPPGELKPNPRVLLDILKTVGATADRCAYIGDSLFKDVAMARDVGVLDVHARYGESQRKPEYKLLQNVSHWTQEDVDREVAITSKAHSFTPSVVLKDSFAEIFMYCDFVAFKPADDQISAEQETKNAIEIWKKCVDVHQHFNDLEMRIRNFALTVVGALIASVSFTYQQGLQTHIFGTAIPAGLGLVAAAFFAWVGFFFMDRYWYHVLLKGAVMHSAKIEKRYASSIPGIGLGMTISEASGNVKILGIQMNSDRRLEAFYLIGAAMIGVVFVFLLLAQPNQAVNTSSKSAAQPPSAQSTKPSP
;
A
#
# COMPACT_ATOMS: atom_id res chain seq x y z
N MET A 1 17.68 29.95 -16.47
CA MET A 1 17.88 28.49 -16.38
C MET A 1 16.52 27.84 -16.43
N THR A 2 16.38 26.73 -17.16
CA THR A 2 15.15 25.93 -17.15
C THR A 2 15.01 25.29 -15.78
N ARG A 3 13.85 25.43 -15.13
CA ARG A 3 13.61 24.80 -13.83
C ARG A 3 13.53 23.28 -13.99
N LYS A 4 14.02 22.54 -12.99
CA LYS A 4 13.92 21.08 -12.94
C LYS A 4 12.62 20.64 -12.29
N THR A 5 11.95 19.66 -12.87
CA THR A 5 10.77 19.05 -12.25
C THR A 5 11.19 18.08 -11.17
N ILE A 6 10.80 18.34 -9.92
CA ILE A 6 11.19 17.55 -8.75
C ILE A 6 9.94 17.01 -8.06
N ASP A 7 9.93 15.72 -7.71
CA ASP A 7 8.84 15.09 -6.97
C ASP A 7 9.28 14.45 -5.65
N THR A 8 10.60 14.41 -5.42
CA THR A 8 11.22 13.94 -4.19
C THR A 8 12.33 14.91 -3.76
N VAL A 9 12.29 15.36 -2.51
CA VAL A 9 13.37 16.12 -1.88
C VAL A 9 13.99 15.27 -0.78
N ILE A 10 15.30 15.08 -0.85
CA ILE A 10 16.11 14.58 0.25
C ILE A 10 16.83 15.78 0.86
N LEU A 11 16.72 15.98 2.17
CA LEU A 11 17.39 17.07 2.86
C LEU A 11 18.26 16.55 4.01
N ASP A 12 19.44 17.13 4.11
CA ASP A 12 20.19 17.11 5.35
C ASP A 12 19.48 17.96 6.42
N LEU A 13 19.83 17.75 7.70
CA LEU A 13 19.25 18.48 8.82
C LEU A 13 20.15 19.58 9.37
N ASP A 14 21.32 19.20 9.85
CA ASP A 14 22.19 20.04 10.66
C ASP A 14 22.83 21.11 9.77
N ASN A 15 22.69 22.39 10.12
CA ASN A 15 23.09 23.54 9.29
C ASN A 15 22.34 23.67 7.96
N THR A 16 21.49 22.72 7.58
CA THR A 16 20.64 22.81 6.38
C THR A 16 19.26 23.41 6.69
N ILE A 17 18.56 22.89 7.70
CA ILE A 17 17.23 23.40 8.10
C ILE A 17 17.24 24.25 9.38
N PHE A 18 18.27 24.12 10.21
CA PHE A 18 18.53 24.96 11.38
C PHE A 18 20.03 25.08 11.65
N ASP A 19 20.45 26.09 12.41
CA ASP A 19 21.85 26.31 12.79
C ASP A 19 22.24 25.36 13.93
N TRP A 20 22.62 24.13 13.58
CA TRP A 20 23.06 23.13 14.57
C TRP A 20 24.27 23.63 15.35
N PHE A 21 25.22 24.29 14.68
CA PHE A 21 26.41 24.81 15.34
C PHE A 21 26.06 25.84 16.43
N ALA A 22 25.11 26.75 16.18
CA ALA A 22 24.65 27.69 17.20
C ALA A 22 23.98 26.99 18.38
N VAL A 23 23.18 25.95 18.12
CA VAL A 23 22.54 25.13 19.18
C VAL A 23 23.59 24.39 20.01
N TRP A 24 24.52 23.73 19.35
CA TRP A 24 25.64 23.04 19.99
C TRP A 24 26.46 24.03 20.83
N TYR A 25 26.91 25.14 20.26
CA TYR A 25 27.76 26.10 20.98
C TYR A 25 27.04 26.72 22.18
N ALA A 26 25.79 27.15 22.03
CA ALA A 26 25.01 27.75 23.12
C ALA A 26 24.73 26.77 24.27
N SER A 27 24.61 25.47 23.96
CA SER A 27 24.41 24.43 24.97
C SER A 27 25.73 23.93 25.58
N PHE A 28 26.80 23.83 24.80
CA PHE A 28 28.07 23.27 25.21
C PHE A 28 28.92 24.29 25.99
N ARG A 29 28.94 25.55 25.56
CA ARG A 29 29.82 26.58 26.10
C ARG A 29 29.69 26.78 27.63
N PRO A 30 28.48 26.87 28.22
CA PRO A 30 28.34 27.03 29.67
C PRO A 30 28.93 25.84 30.45
N ILE A 31 28.76 24.62 29.94
CA ILE A 31 29.32 23.41 30.56
C ILE A 31 30.84 23.42 30.44
N TYR A 32 31.36 23.73 29.26
CA TYR A 32 32.78 23.79 28.97
C TYR A 32 33.53 24.80 29.86
N ASP A 33 33.00 26.02 30.00
CA ASP A 33 33.60 27.06 30.85
C ASP A 33 33.67 26.61 32.31
N ASP A 34 32.62 25.95 32.81
CA ASP A 34 32.59 25.43 34.18
C ASP A 34 33.52 24.23 34.36
N ILE A 35 33.70 23.36 33.36
CA ILE A 35 34.68 22.28 33.41
C ILE A 35 36.09 22.85 33.61
N ILE A 36 36.47 23.87 32.84
CA ILE A 36 37.78 24.54 32.98
C ILE A 36 37.93 25.11 34.38
N LYS A 37 36.92 25.85 34.85
CA LYS A 37 36.94 26.49 36.17
C LYS A 37 37.05 25.49 37.32
N ILE A 38 36.26 24.42 37.29
CA ILE A 38 36.13 23.46 38.38
C ILE A 38 37.30 22.46 38.40
N SER A 39 37.79 22.05 37.23
CA SER A 39 38.93 21.14 37.15
C SER A 39 40.25 21.83 37.52
N GLY A 40 40.35 23.16 37.27
CA GLY A 40 41.58 23.92 37.44
C GLY A 40 42.70 23.49 36.49
N LYS A 41 42.38 22.75 35.42
CA LYS A 41 43.34 22.25 34.42
C LYS A 41 43.55 23.25 33.30
N HIS A 42 44.67 23.12 32.59
CA HIS A 42 44.92 23.93 31.40
C HIS A 42 43.90 23.60 30.31
N VAL A 43 43.51 24.59 29.51
CA VAL A 43 42.47 24.45 28.47
C VAL A 43 42.76 23.28 27.52
N SER A 44 44.03 23.11 27.11
CA SER A 44 44.42 22.00 26.23
C SER A 44 44.21 20.62 26.84
N GLU A 45 44.38 20.47 28.16
CA GLU A 45 44.12 19.20 28.86
C GLU A 45 42.62 18.91 28.93
N VAL A 46 41.81 19.95 29.19
CA VAL A 46 40.35 19.85 29.21
C VAL A 46 39.81 19.45 27.85
N GLU A 47 40.24 20.14 26.79
CA GLU A 47 39.83 19.85 25.41
C GLU A 47 40.22 18.43 24.99
N ALA A 48 41.44 17.98 25.30
CA ALA A 48 41.89 16.62 25.00
C ALA A 48 41.05 15.55 25.72
N SER A 49 40.69 15.80 26.99
CA SER A 49 39.85 14.87 27.76
C SER A 49 38.42 14.80 27.23
N ILE A 50 37.82 15.94 26.88
CA ILE A 50 36.50 15.98 26.23
C ILE A 50 36.54 15.28 24.87
N ARG A 51 37.56 15.56 24.06
CA ARG A 51 37.76 14.94 22.74
C ARG A 51 37.82 13.43 22.84
N LYS A 52 38.53 12.89 23.83
CA LYS A 52 38.60 11.44 24.10
C LYS A 52 37.21 10.83 24.33
N VAL A 53 36.38 11.45 25.18
CA VAL A 53 35.01 10.97 25.46
C VAL A 53 34.14 11.07 24.19
N HIS A 54 34.20 12.18 23.47
CA HIS A 54 33.44 12.35 22.24
C HIS A 54 33.86 11.36 21.14
N GLN A 55 35.15 11.06 20.99
CA GLN A 55 35.65 10.03 20.06
C GLN A 55 35.19 8.63 20.44
N GLN A 56 35.22 8.30 21.74
CA GLN A 56 34.73 7.01 22.25
C GLN A 56 33.26 6.80 21.90
N HIS A 57 32.44 7.86 22.05
CA HIS A 57 31.01 7.81 21.77
C HIS A 57 30.63 8.28 20.37
N ARG A 58 31.59 8.64 19.51
CA ARG A 58 31.34 9.10 18.12
C ARG A 58 30.27 10.20 18.01
N THR A 59 30.23 11.12 18.98
CA THR A 59 29.27 12.24 18.98
C THR A 59 29.85 13.43 19.73
N SER A 60 29.42 14.64 19.34
CA SER A 60 29.79 15.90 20.00
C SER A 60 28.67 16.46 20.89
N GLU A 61 27.59 15.69 21.07
CA GLU A 61 26.42 16.03 21.89
C GLU A 61 26.19 14.99 22.99
N TYR A 62 27.27 14.43 23.55
CA TYR A 62 27.16 13.31 24.49
C TYR A 62 26.54 13.75 25.82
N THR A 63 25.36 13.20 26.15
CA THR A 63 24.57 13.57 27.33
C THR A 63 25.27 13.26 28.66
N PHE A 64 26.19 12.29 28.69
CA PHE A 64 26.88 11.84 29.92
C PHE A 64 28.34 12.29 30.01
N LEU A 65 28.68 13.39 29.34
CA LEU A 65 30.05 13.92 29.31
C LEU A 65 30.61 14.16 30.73
N LEU A 66 29.84 14.78 31.63
CA LEU A 66 30.30 15.11 32.98
C LEU A 66 30.54 13.85 33.84
N GLU A 67 29.75 12.81 33.61
CA GLU A 67 29.84 11.53 34.30
C GLU A 67 31.09 10.74 33.90
N GLU A 68 31.57 10.89 32.66
CA GLU A 68 32.69 10.09 32.12
C GLU A 68 34.03 10.83 32.01
N LEU A 69 34.04 12.16 32.17
CA LEU A 69 35.29 12.93 32.09
C LEU A 69 36.28 12.55 33.20
N ASP A 70 37.42 11.96 32.85
CA ASP A 70 38.47 11.55 33.80
C ASP A 70 38.90 12.70 34.74
N LEU A 71 39.01 13.93 34.21
CA LEU A 71 39.41 15.12 34.98
C LEU A 71 38.43 15.56 36.08
N LEU A 72 37.21 15.00 36.12
CA LEU A 72 36.18 15.28 37.13
C LEU A 72 36.05 14.18 38.19
N GLU A 73 36.94 13.17 38.20
CA GLU A 73 36.87 12.05 39.15
C GLU A 73 36.83 12.51 40.61
N ALA A 74 37.69 13.46 40.98
CA ALA A 74 37.75 13.99 42.34
C ALA A 74 36.47 14.74 42.75
N GLN A 75 35.78 15.37 41.79
CA GLN A 75 34.52 16.08 42.01
C GLN A 75 33.37 15.08 42.13
N ARG A 76 33.34 14.05 41.28
CA ARG A 76 32.36 12.95 41.36
C ARG A 76 32.43 12.20 42.68
N ALA A 77 33.62 12.03 43.24
CA ALA A 77 33.81 11.38 44.54
C ALA A 77 33.24 12.21 45.72
N LYS A 78 33.05 13.52 45.55
CA LYS A 78 32.59 14.43 46.61
C LYS A 78 31.09 14.66 46.60
N ALA A 79 30.48 14.74 45.42
CA ALA A 79 29.07 15.04 45.26
C ALA A 79 28.54 14.54 43.91
N PRO A 80 27.21 14.38 43.76
CA PRO A 80 26.59 14.10 42.46
C PRO A 80 26.99 15.17 41.43
N ILE A 81 27.60 14.76 40.32
CA ILE A 81 28.23 15.71 39.38
C ILE A 81 27.25 16.71 38.77
N ARG A 82 26.00 16.30 38.56
CA ARG A 82 24.95 17.20 38.03
C ARG A 82 24.52 18.27 39.02
N GLU A 83 24.70 18.06 40.32
CA GLU A 83 24.48 19.11 41.33
C GLU A 83 25.64 20.10 41.34
N VAL A 84 26.88 19.61 41.18
CA VAL A 84 28.08 20.46 41.05
C VAL A 84 27.97 21.38 39.82
N PHE A 85 27.40 20.88 38.72
CA PHE A 85 27.24 21.62 37.45
C PHE A 85 25.82 22.16 37.24
N HIS A 86 24.99 22.28 38.29
CA HIS A 86 23.57 22.62 38.16
C HIS A 86 23.35 23.91 37.34
N ASP A 87 24.03 25.00 37.70
CA ASP A 87 23.88 26.29 37.05
C ASP A 87 24.30 26.27 35.57
N ALA A 88 25.39 25.56 35.25
CA ALA A 88 25.84 25.40 33.87
C ALA A 88 24.86 24.57 33.04
N ILE A 89 24.26 23.53 33.64
CA ILE A 89 23.22 22.71 33.00
C ILE A 89 21.96 23.52 32.73
N GLU A 90 21.52 24.37 33.65
CA GLU A 90 20.36 25.25 33.41
C GLU A 90 20.66 26.30 32.33
N LYS A 91 21.85 26.91 32.33
CA LYS A 91 22.30 27.82 31.26
C LYS A 91 22.38 27.11 29.90
N SER A 92 22.93 25.89 29.88
CA SER A 92 23.01 25.03 28.69
C SER A 92 21.63 24.76 28.09
N ARG A 93 20.65 24.40 28.95
CA ARG A 93 19.26 24.17 28.54
C ARG A 93 18.61 25.43 27.99
N ALA A 94 18.74 26.55 28.70
CA ALA A 94 18.19 27.84 28.26
C ALA A 94 18.80 28.28 26.92
N GLY A 95 20.12 28.16 26.75
CA GLY A 95 20.82 28.46 25.51
C GLY A 95 20.34 27.60 24.35
N ARG A 96 20.20 26.28 24.56
CA ARG A 96 19.64 25.35 23.58
C ARG A 96 18.22 25.74 23.18
N ASP A 97 17.35 26.01 24.14
CA ASP A 97 15.93 26.27 23.86
C ASP A 97 15.72 27.59 23.11
N GLN A 98 16.55 28.61 23.35
CA GLN A 98 16.53 29.89 22.64
C GLN A 98 17.09 29.79 21.21
N THR A 99 18.02 28.87 20.97
CA THR A 99 18.71 28.72 19.67
C THR A 99 18.09 27.65 18.78
N LEU A 100 17.33 26.71 19.34
CA LEU A 100 16.68 25.64 18.58
C LEU A 100 15.48 26.18 17.79
N LYS A 101 15.78 26.77 16.62
CA LYS A 101 14.82 27.32 15.67
C LYS A 101 15.22 27.00 14.24
N LEU A 102 14.23 26.81 13.37
CA LEU A 102 14.45 26.68 11.94
C LEU A 102 15.00 27.98 11.34
N TYR A 103 15.72 27.89 10.23
CA TYR A 103 15.98 29.08 9.41
C TYR A 103 14.66 29.66 8.88
N PRO A 104 14.54 31.00 8.75
CA PRO A 104 13.24 31.66 8.56
C PRO A 104 12.37 31.13 7.43
N SER A 105 12.96 30.76 6.29
CA SER A 105 12.22 30.30 5.11
C SER A 105 11.92 28.81 5.07
N VAL A 106 12.50 28.00 5.98
CA VAL A 106 12.47 26.53 5.88
C VAL A 106 11.06 25.99 6.06
N PHE A 107 10.38 26.35 7.17
CA PHE A 107 9.04 25.80 7.43
C PHE A 107 8.04 26.17 6.33
N PRO A 108 7.88 27.44 5.90
CA PRO A 108 7.01 27.77 4.78
C PRO A 108 7.35 27.03 3.48
N SER A 109 8.64 26.83 3.19
CA SER A 109 9.06 26.13 1.98
C SER A 109 8.73 24.64 2.04
N LEU A 110 9.10 23.94 3.11
CA LEU A 110 8.77 22.52 3.28
C LEU A 110 7.25 22.29 3.30
N TRP A 111 6.49 23.22 3.87
CA TRP A 111 5.04 23.17 3.83
C TRP A 111 4.47 23.31 2.41
N ASP A 112 4.99 24.22 1.59
CA ASP A 112 4.60 24.35 0.17
C ASP A 112 4.95 23.09 -0.64
N LEU A 113 6.13 22.51 -0.43
CA LEU A 113 6.51 21.22 -1.01
C LEU A 113 5.49 20.12 -0.64
N LYS A 114 5.13 20.04 0.65
CA LYS A 114 4.16 19.07 1.16
C LYS A 114 2.78 19.26 0.53
N GLN A 115 2.29 20.51 0.40
CA GLN A 115 1.01 20.80 -0.24
C GLN A 115 0.97 20.42 -1.72
N LYS A 116 2.10 20.49 -2.42
CA LYS A 116 2.24 20.03 -3.81
C LYS A 116 2.29 18.50 -3.94
N GLY A 117 2.31 17.78 -2.82
CA GLY A 117 2.42 16.32 -2.77
C GLY A 117 3.83 15.81 -3.06
N THR A 118 4.84 16.67 -3.02
CA THR A 118 6.25 16.26 -3.15
C THR A 118 6.65 15.46 -1.91
N LYS A 119 7.37 14.35 -2.12
CA LYS A 119 7.86 13.52 -1.02
C LYS A 119 9.08 14.16 -0.39
N ILE A 120 9.09 14.28 0.94
CA ILE A 120 10.14 14.95 1.70
C ILE A 120 10.82 13.95 2.62
N VAL A 121 12.11 13.70 2.39
CA VAL A 121 12.93 12.73 3.12
C VAL A 121 14.04 13.47 3.84
N ALA A 122 14.15 13.28 5.15
CA ALA A 122 15.30 13.75 5.94
C ALA A 122 16.37 12.65 5.97
N TYR A 123 17.63 13.02 5.73
CA TYR A 123 18.78 12.13 5.88
C TYR A 123 19.92 12.83 6.63
N THR A 124 20.20 12.37 7.85
CA THR A 124 21.22 12.91 8.74
C THR A 124 22.15 11.81 9.28
N GLU A 125 23.37 12.18 9.65
CA GLU A 125 24.31 11.34 10.40
C GLU A 125 24.14 11.49 11.93
N SER A 126 23.27 12.41 12.37
CA SER A 126 22.92 12.58 13.78
C SER A 126 21.97 11.48 14.26
N MET A 127 22.18 11.00 15.49
CA MET A 127 21.46 9.85 16.07
C MET A 127 19.93 10.07 16.10
N GLY A 128 19.18 8.96 15.99
CA GLY A 128 17.74 8.96 15.78
C GLY A 128 16.94 9.74 16.83
N PHE A 129 17.22 9.58 18.12
CA PHE A 129 16.48 10.24 19.19
C PHE A 129 16.57 11.76 19.10
N TYR A 130 17.77 12.31 18.93
CA TYR A 130 17.97 13.76 18.86
C TYR A 130 17.35 14.34 17.59
N SER A 131 17.54 13.65 16.46
CA SER A 131 16.98 14.05 15.16
C SER A 131 15.44 14.06 15.20
N ALA A 132 14.83 12.99 15.70
CA ALA A 132 13.37 12.87 15.85
C ALA A 132 12.80 13.94 16.79
N TYR A 133 13.42 14.14 17.95
CA TYR A 133 13.00 15.15 18.93
C TYR A 133 13.05 16.57 18.35
N ARG A 134 14.11 16.91 17.59
CA ARG A 134 14.23 18.22 16.93
C ARG A 134 13.13 18.41 15.88
N LEU A 135 12.91 17.44 15.00
CA LEU A 135 11.83 17.51 14.01
C LEU A 135 10.46 17.71 14.68
N LYS A 136 10.21 16.99 15.79
CA LYS A 136 9.00 17.17 16.61
C LYS A 136 8.86 18.60 17.12
N ARG A 137 9.93 19.15 17.71
CA ARG A 137 9.94 20.53 18.24
C ARG A 137 9.80 21.61 17.18
N PHE A 138 10.29 21.35 15.98
CA PHE A 138 10.13 22.24 14.83
C PHE A 138 8.73 22.17 14.21
N GLY A 139 7.86 21.27 14.65
CA GLY A 139 6.55 21.05 14.06
C GLY A 139 6.63 20.37 12.69
N LEU A 140 7.70 19.61 12.42
CA LEU A 140 7.94 18.94 11.15
C LEU A 140 7.48 17.46 11.12
N ASP A 141 6.91 16.96 12.21
CA ASP A 141 6.27 15.63 12.26
C ASP A 141 5.07 15.59 11.29
N GLY A 142 5.16 14.74 10.28
CA GLY A 142 4.20 14.65 9.17
C GLY A 142 4.45 15.63 8.01
N VAL A 143 5.26 16.68 8.20
CA VAL A 143 5.80 17.48 7.08
C VAL A 143 6.90 16.67 6.38
N ILE A 144 7.84 16.14 7.16
CA ILE A 144 8.79 15.12 6.68
C ILE A 144 8.06 13.78 6.58
N ASP A 145 8.17 13.11 5.44
CA ASP A 145 7.55 11.78 5.25
C ASP A 145 8.39 10.69 5.91
N VAL A 146 9.72 10.73 5.71
CA VAL A 146 10.65 9.71 6.19
C VAL A 146 11.92 10.36 6.75
N LEU A 147 12.37 9.92 7.91
CA LEU A 147 13.67 10.25 8.51
C LEU A 147 14.60 9.03 8.42
N PHE A 148 15.76 9.20 7.78
CA PHE A 148 16.88 8.27 7.83
C PHE A 148 17.98 8.80 8.75
N SER A 149 18.35 8.02 9.76
CA SER A 149 19.40 8.37 10.73
C SER A 149 20.07 7.12 11.32
N PRO A 150 21.28 7.21 11.91
CA PRO A 150 21.82 6.12 12.71
C PRO A 150 20.92 5.72 13.88
N GLN A 151 21.09 4.51 14.40
CA GLN A 151 20.47 4.07 15.65
C GLN A 151 21.15 4.76 16.84
N ASP A 152 20.38 5.00 17.90
CA ASP A 152 20.91 5.57 19.15
C ASP A 152 21.87 4.60 19.86
N HIS A 153 22.76 5.14 20.70
CA HIS A 153 23.62 4.33 21.55
C HIS A 153 22.83 3.61 22.64
N GLU A 154 23.40 2.52 23.13
CA GLU A 154 22.96 1.89 24.37
C GLU A 154 23.12 2.86 25.55
N VAL A 155 22.14 2.84 26.46
CA VAL A 155 22.17 3.63 27.68
C VAL A 155 23.18 2.97 28.65
N PRO A 156 24.12 3.72 29.24
CA PRO A 156 25.08 3.16 30.20
C PRO A 156 24.39 2.42 31.35
N ALA A 157 24.99 1.31 31.80
CA ALA A 157 24.44 0.49 32.87
C ALA A 157 24.20 1.30 34.15
N GLY A 158 23.00 1.22 34.71
CA GLY A 158 22.60 1.93 35.92
C GLY A 158 22.01 3.34 35.71
N VAL A 159 21.94 3.82 34.47
CA VAL A 159 21.28 5.09 34.14
C VAL A 159 19.82 4.85 33.73
N SER A 160 18.87 5.49 34.41
CA SER A 160 17.44 5.48 34.03
C SER A 160 17.12 6.71 33.19
N VAL A 161 16.71 6.48 31.94
CA VAL A 161 16.32 7.53 31.00
C VAL A 161 15.03 8.23 31.45
N GLU A 162 14.15 7.50 32.13
CA GLU A 162 12.88 8.01 32.67
C GLU A 162 13.12 9.09 33.72
N LYS A 163 14.20 8.98 34.50
CA LYS A 163 14.61 10.01 35.47
C LYS A 163 15.24 11.24 34.82
N LEU A 164 15.68 11.13 33.56
CA LEU A 164 16.29 12.22 32.79
C LEU A 164 15.25 12.98 31.94
N ARG A 165 14.21 12.28 31.49
CA ARG A 165 13.10 12.87 30.71
C ARG A 165 12.11 13.57 31.65
N ARG A 166 11.59 14.72 31.20
CA ARG A 166 10.58 15.50 31.96
C ARG A 166 9.15 15.25 31.46
N HIS A 167 9.02 14.63 30.29
CA HIS A 167 7.74 14.40 29.63
C HIS A 167 7.54 12.91 29.31
N PRO A 168 6.30 12.48 29.05
CA PRO A 168 6.02 11.17 28.48
C PRO A 168 6.71 10.96 27.13
N ASP A 169 6.90 9.70 26.73
CA ASP A 169 7.62 9.34 25.50
C ASP A 169 6.99 9.93 24.22
N GLU A 170 5.67 10.12 24.20
CA GLU A 170 4.93 10.73 23.08
C GLU A 170 5.42 12.15 22.73
N PHE A 171 5.98 12.87 23.70
CA PHE A 171 6.57 14.21 23.49
C PHE A 171 7.92 14.16 22.79
N TYR A 172 8.59 13.01 22.79
CA TYR A 172 9.90 12.81 22.18
C TYR A 172 9.83 12.07 20.85
N GLN A 173 8.81 11.24 20.65
CA GLN A 173 8.66 10.38 19.47
C GLN A 173 7.86 11.06 18.35
N LEU A 174 8.33 10.87 17.12
CA LEU A 174 7.56 11.17 15.91
C LEU A 174 6.37 10.21 15.82
N GLN A 175 5.20 10.73 15.45
CA GLN A 175 3.96 9.97 15.39
C GLN A 175 3.49 9.75 13.95
N VAL A 176 3.89 10.64 13.03
CA VAL A 176 3.46 10.62 11.63
C VAL A 176 4.64 10.37 10.71
N THR A 177 5.76 11.05 10.91
CA THR A 177 6.98 10.83 10.13
C THR A 177 7.53 9.42 10.39
N GLN A 178 7.77 8.66 9.32
CA GLN A 178 8.35 7.33 9.42
C GLN A 178 9.85 7.41 9.75
N VAL A 179 10.29 6.71 10.79
CA VAL A 179 11.72 6.60 11.12
C VAL A 179 12.31 5.33 10.50
N ARG A 180 13.47 5.48 9.87
CA ARG A 180 14.29 4.43 9.28
C ARG A 180 15.74 4.61 9.73
N HIS A 181 16.46 3.50 9.82
CA HIS A 181 17.86 3.54 10.22
C HIS A 181 18.80 3.31 9.04
N THR A 182 19.87 4.10 8.99
CA THR A 182 20.99 3.82 8.08
C THR A 182 21.81 2.63 8.60
N PRO A 183 22.54 1.91 7.71
CA PRO A 183 23.38 0.82 8.16
C PRO A 183 24.46 1.29 9.16
N PRO A 184 24.83 0.47 10.16
CA PRO A 184 25.81 0.86 11.17
C PRO A 184 27.17 1.22 10.55
N GLY A 185 27.72 2.37 10.96
CA GLY A 185 29.05 2.83 10.52
C GLY A 185 29.08 3.50 9.15
N GLU A 186 27.96 3.58 8.45
CA GLU A 186 27.88 4.29 7.18
C GLU A 186 27.81 5.80 7.38
N LEU A 187 28.70 6.52 6.69
CA LEU A 187 28.83 7.98 6.75
C LEU A 187 28.77 8.57 5.35
N LYS A 188 28.32 9.82 5.26
CA LYS A 188 28.40 10.63 4.06
C LYS A 188 29.86 11.02 3.79
N PRO A 189 30.31 11.08 2.52
CA PRO A 189 29.58 10.77 1.30
C PRO A 189 29.66 9.29 0.92
N ASN A 190 28.53 8.57 1.01
CA ASN A 190 28.41 7.21 0.46
C ASN A 190 27.26 7.14 -0.55
N PRO A 191 27.56 7.15 -1.86
CA PRO A 191 26.55 7.05 -2.92
C PRO A 191 25.65 5.82 -2.82
N ARG A 192 26.14 4.70 -2.27
CA ARG A 192 25.34 3.47 -2.09
C ARG A 192 24.18 3.68 -1.13
N VAL A 193 24.43 4.37 -0.02
CA VAL A 193 23.41 4.68 0.98
C VAL A 193 22.32 5.56 0.37
N LEU A 194 22.71 6.57 -0.41
CA LEU A 194 21.74 7.41 -1.10
C LEU A 194 20.91 6.64 -2.15
N LEU A 195 21.53 5.74 -2.92
CA LEU A 195 20.81 4.84 -3.83
C LEU A 195 19.80 3.94 -3.09
N ASP A 196 20.19 3.40 -1.94
CA ASP A 196 19.31 2.58 -1.11
C ASP A 196 18.14 3.39 -0.53
N ILE A 197 18.38 4.65 -0.13
CA ILE A 197 17.32 5.58 0.28
C ILE A 197 16.34 5.80 -0.87
N LEU A 198 16.83 6.16 -2.07
CA LEU A 198 15.99 6.37 -3.26
C LEU A 198 15.12 5.14 -3.54
N LYS A 199 15.73 3.95 -3.56
CA LYS A 199 15.01 2.68 -3.77
C LYS A 199 13.96 2.44 -2.69
N THR A 200 14.31 2.63 -1.42
CA THR A 200 13.42 2.40 -0.27
C THR A 200 12.21 3.31 -0.31
N VAL A 201 12.37 4.57 -0.73
CA VAL A 201 11.26 5.52 -0.82
C VAL A 201 10.55 5.50 -2.18
N GLY A 202 11.04 4.70 -3.14
CA GLY A 202 10.52 4.62 -4.50
C GLY A 202 10.78 5.86 -5.34
N ALA A 203 11.87 6.59 -5.11
CA ALA A 203 12.23 7.78 -5.88
C ALA A 203 13.22 7.46 -7.01
N THR A 204 13.24 8.30 -8.04
CA THR A 204 14.22 8.24 -9.14
C THR A 204 15.19 9.40 -9.05
N ALA A 205 16.44 9.19 -9.47
CA ALA A 205 17.50 10.21 -9.37
C ALA A 205 17.19 11.47 -10.20
N ASP A 206 16.59 11.30 -11.38
CA ASP A 206 16.28 12.39 -12.32
C ASP A 206 15.18 13.35 -11.85
N ARG A 207 14.32 12.90 -10.91
CA ARG A 207 13.23 13.68 -10.30
C ARG A 207 13.46 13.98 -8.82
N CYS A 208 14.66 13.74 -8.33
CA CYS A 208 15.06 13.99 -6.95
C CYS A 208 16.01 15.19 -6.85
N ALA A 209 15.87 15.97 -5.77
CA ALA A 209 16.84 16.96 -5.36
C ALA A 209 17.38 16.62 -3.96
N TYR A 210 18.71 16.69 -3.79
CA TYR A 210 19.36 16.56 -2.49
C TYR A 210 19.84 17.94 -2.04
N ILE A 211 19.42 18.36 -0.85
CA ILE A 211 19.74 19.68 -0.28
C ILE A 211 20.57 19.48 0.99
N GLY A 212 21.77 20.06 1.03
CA GLY A 212 22.62 20.03 2.23
C GLY A 212 23.67 21.14 2.25
N ASP A 213 24.17 21.47 3.45
CA ASP A 213 25.19 22.50 3.65
C ASP A 213 26.59 22.00 3.28
N SER A 214 26.85 20.70 3.36
CA SER A 214 28.18 20.16 3.13
C SER A 214 28.44 19.88 1.66
N LEU A 215 29.38 20.62 1.06
CA LEU A 215 29.84 20.36 -0.30
C LEU A 215 30.35 18.92 -0.49
N PHE A 216 30.99 18.32 0.51
CA PHE A 216 31.61 16.99 0.36
C PHE A 216 30.72 15.86 0.83
N LYS A 217 29.93 16.06 1.88
CA LYS A 217 29.06 15.01 2.39
C LYS A 217 27.77 14.91 1.59
N ASP A 218 27.14 16.05 1.30
CA ASP A 218 25.82 16.09 0.69
C ASP A 218 25.92 16.27 -0.83
N VAL A 219 26.55 17.36 -1.27
CA VAL A 219 26.54 17.78 -2.67
C VAL A 219 27.34 16.81 -3.55
N ALA A 220 28.54 16.41 -3.13
CA ALA A 220 29.34 15.43 -3.87
C ALA A 220 28.65 14.06 -3.97
N MET A 221 28.05 13.58 -2.86
CA MET A 221 27.30 12.32 -2.83
C MET A 221 26.09 12.35 -3.77
N ALA A 222 25.32 13.43 -3.75
CA ALA A 222 24.16 13.60 -4.63
C ALA A 222 24.57 13.62 -6.10
N ARG A 223 25.67 14.31 -6.41
CA ARG A 223 26.25 14.39 -7.75
C ARG A 223 26.69 13.02 -8.27
N ASP A 224 27.35 12.21 -7.44
CA ASP A 224 27.80 10.86 -7.81
C ASP A 224 26.64 9.92 -8.15
N VAL A 225 25.48 10.12 -7.54
CA VAL A 225 24.24 9.37 -7.81
C VAL A 225 23.46 9.92 -9.01
N GLY A 226 23.76 11.14 -9.46
CA GLY A 226 23.02 11.83 -10.53
C GLY A 226 21.71 12.48 -10.07
N VAL A 227 21.54 12.66 -8.76
CA VAL A 227 20.46 13.46 -8.16
C VAL A 227 20.79 14.95 -8.36
N LEU A 228 19.78 15.83 -8.45
CA LEU A 228 20.04 17.26 -8.46
C LEU A 228 20.70 17.68 -7.14
N ASP A 229 21.99 18.00 -7.20
CA ASP A 229 22.77 18.44 -6.03
C ASP A 229 22.53 19.94 -5.75
N VAL A 230 22.10 20.24 -4.53
CA VAL A 230 21.76 21.59 -4.07
C VAL A 230 22.57 21.93 -2.83
N HIS A 231 23.42 22.94 -2.95
CA HIS A 231 24.24 23.43 -1.84
C HIS A 231 23.52 24.52 -1.04
N ALA A 232 23.23 24.27 0.23
CA ALA A 232 22.64 25.21 1.18
C ALA A 232 23.70 26.13 1.82
N ARG A 233 24.34 26.98 0.99
CA ARG A 233 25.46 27.85 1.40
C ARG A 233 25.10 28.79 2.57
N TYR A 234 23.84 29.20 2.69
CA TYR A 234 23.36 30.04 3.80
C TYR A 234 23.59 29.40 5.19
N GLY A 235 23.79 28.08 5.24
CA GLY A 235 23.98 27.29 6.44
C GLY A 235 25.42 27.14 6.93
N GLU A 236 26.41 27.47 6.10
CA GLU A 236 27.84 27.26 6.40
C GLU A 236 28.24 27.89 7.74
N SER A 237 28.69 27.07 8.69
CA SER A 237 29.10 27.50 10.03
C SER A 237 30.61 27.55 10.24
N GLN A 238 31.39 26.96 9.34
CA GLN A 238 32.85 26.76 9.45
C GLN A 238 33.65 28.06 9.53
N ARG A 239 33.07 29.19 9.07
CA ARG A 239 33.73 30.51 9.07
C ARG A 239 33.60 31.25 10.40
N LYS A 240 32.82 30.73 11.34
CA LYS A 240 32.63 31.34 12.66
C LYS A 240 33.89 31.13 13.53
N PRO A 241 34.41 32.14 14.23
CA PRO A 241 35.59 31.98 15.10
C PRO A 241 35.43 30.87 16.16
N GLU A 242 34.21 30.70 16.65
CA GLU A 242 33.84 29.70 17.66
C GLU A 242 33.97 28.26 17.14
N TYR A 243 33.98 28.07 15.81
CA TYR A 243 34.07 26.74 15.20
C TYR A 243 35.35 26.01 15.58
N LYS A 244 36.41 26.76 15.92
CA LYS A 244 37.67 26.18 16.40
C LYS A 244 37.49 25.36 17.66
N LEU A 245 36.57 25.75 18.56
CA LEU A 245 36.27 24.95 19.75
C LEU A 245 35.71 23.59 19.37
N LEU A 246 34.79 23.53 18.40
CA LEU A 246 34.24 22.26 17.92
C LEU A 246 35.33 21.35 17.37
N GLN A 247 36.24 21.88 16.55
CA GLN A 247 37.37 21.10 16.02
C GLN A 247 38.25 20.52 17.14
N ASN A 248 38.44 21.27 18.23
CA ASN A 248 39.29 20.84 19.34
C ASN A 248 38.64 19.76 20.23
N VAL A 249 37.30 19.73 20.32
CA VAL A 249 36.59 18.86 21.27
C VAL A 249 35.72 17.80 20.61
N SER A 250 35.52 17.84 19.29
CA SER A 250 34.60 16.92 18.59
C SER A 250 35.12 15.48 18.51
N HIS A 251 34.24 14.59 18.07
CA HIS A 251 34.60 13.19 17.80
C HIS A 251 35.43 13.02 16.52
N TRP A 252 35.70 14.09 15.78
CA TRP A 252 36.39 14.04 14.49
C TRP A 252 37.85 13.65 14.66
N THR A 253 38.35 12.86 13.71
CA THR A 253 39.79 12.54 13.62
C THR A 253 40.58 13.77 13.21
N GLN A 254 41.91 13.74 13.35
CA GLN A 254 42.73 14.85 12.86
C GLN A 254 42.65 14.93 11.33
N GLU A 255 42.56 13.78 10.67
CA GLU A 255 42.37 13.66 9.23
C GLU A 255 41.05 14.28 8.76
N ASP A 256 39.96 14.14 9.52
CA ASP A 256 38.68 14.78 9.21
C ASP A 256 38.76 16.31 9.29
N VAL A 257 39.38 16.83 10.36
CA VAL A 257 39.60 18.27 10.55
C VAL A 257 40.50 18.84 9.45
N ASP A 258 41.61 18.17 9.15
CA ASP A 258 42.55 18.62 8.11
C ASP A 258 41.90 18.58 6.72
N ARG A 259 41.07 17.56 6.45
CA ARG A 259 40.28 17.47 5.23
C ARG A 259 39.30 18.64 5.14
N GLU A 260 38.54 18.94 6.19
CA GLU A 260 37.60 20.07 6.23
C GLU A 260 38.29 21.43 6.04
N VAL A 261 39.46 21.63 6.65
CA VAL A 261 40.26 22.86 6.49
C VAL A 261 40.80 22.98 5.06
N ALA A 262 41.32 21.89 4.48
CA ALA A 262 41.80 21.88 3.10
C ALA A 262 40.68 22.16 2.10
N ILE A 263 39.48 21.66 2.39
CA ILE A 263 38.24 21.89 1.65
C ILE A 263 37.84 23.37 1.69
N THR A 264 37.79 23.96 2.87
CA THR A 264 37.34 25.35 3.06
C THR A 264 38.34 26.36 2.49
N SER A 265 39.63 26.00 2.43
CA SER A 265 40.71 26.87 1.95
C SER A 265 41.05 26.74 0.46
N LYS A 266 40.68 25.64 -0.21
CA LYS A 266 40.92 25.44 -1.65
C LYS A 266 39.65 25.70 -2.47
N ALA A 267 39.83 26.18 -3.70
CA ALA A 267 38.76 26.13 -4.68
C ALA A 267 38.36 24.65 -4.89
N HIS A 268 37.09 24.34 -4.64
CA HIS A 268 36.51 23.02 -4.80
C HIS A 268 36.71 22.52 -6.23
N SER A 269 36.97 21.21 -6.41
CA SER A 269 37.22 20.61 -7.73
C SER A 269 35.98 20.55 -8.63
N PHE A 270 34.80 20.84 -8.08
CA PHE A 270 33.53 20.87 -8.80
C PHE A 270 32.69 22.07 -8.37
N THR A 271 31.72 22.42 -9.21
CA THR A 271 30.72 23.45 -8.94
C THR A 271 29.37 22.76 -8.69
N PRO A 272 28.65 23.09 -7.60
CA PRO A 272 27.31 22.56 -7.37
C PRO A 272 26.36 22.92 -8.51
N SER A 273 25.42 22.04 -8.83
CA SER A 273 24.39 22.30 -9.84
C SER A 273 23.50 23.48 -9.42
N VAL A 274 23.17 23.59 -8.14
CA VAL A 274 22.41 24.69 -7.55
C VAL A 274 23.08 25.15 -6.25
N VAL A 275 23.10 26.46 -6.00
CA VAL A 275 23.60 27.05 -4.75
C VAL A 275 22.53 28.00 -4.20
N LEU A 276 22.02 27.69 -3.01
CA LEU A 276 21.11 28.54 -2.24
C LEU A 276 21.96 29.46 -1.35
N LYS A 277 21.97 30.75 -1.66
CA LYS A 277 22.94 31.71 -1.12
C LYS A 277 22.55 32.26 0.23
N ASP A 278 21.29 32.64 0.38
CA ASP A 278 20.77 33.45 1.49
C ASP A 278 19.61 32.76 2.21
N SER A 279 18.87 31.87 1.53
CA SER A 279 17.74 31.16 2.15
C SER A 279 17.35 29.86 1.45
N PHE A 280 16.65 28.97 2.18
CA PHE A 280 16.06 27.75 1.61
C PHE A 280 15.04 28.06 0.49
N ALA A 281 14.31 29.18 0.57
CA ALA A 281 13.28 29.53 -0.41
C ALA A 281 13.81 29.76 -1.83
N GLU A 282 15.11 29.99 -2.00
CA GLU A 282 15.74 30.08 -3.32
C GLU A 282 15.56 28.80 -4.14
N ILE A 283 15.25 27.65 -3.52
CA ILE A 283 15.01 26.39 -4.23
C ILE A 283 13.92 26.51 -5.30
N PHE A 284 12.90 27.35 -5.08
CA PHE A 284 11.81 27.60 -6.03
C PHE A 284 12.24 28.40 -7.27
N MET A 285 13.42 29.01 -7.25
CA MET A 285 14.01 29.62 -8.44
C MET A 285 14.50 28.56 -9.44
N TYR A 286 14.85 27.38 -8.95
CA TYR A 286 15.53 26.31 -9.71
C TYR A 286 14.65 25.08 -9.96
N CYS A 287 13.64 24.83 -9.11
CA CYS A 287 12.83 23.63 -9.17
C CYS A 287 11.33 23.95 -9.29
N ASP A 288 10.64 23.18 -10.12
CA ASP A 288 9.18 23.09 -10.13
C ASP A 288 8.78 21.79 -9.41
N PHE A 289 8.18 21.94 -8.24
CA PHE A 289 7.78 20.83 -7.39
C PHE A 289 6.41 20.27 -7.79
N VAL A 290 6.32 18.94 -7.88
CA VAL A 290 5.12 18.22 -8.27
C VAL A 290 4.84 17.05 -7.33
N ALA A 291 3.65 16.47 -7.46
CA ALA A 291 3.26 15.30 -6.68
C ALA A 291 4.20 14.10 -6.95
N PHE A 292 4.61 13.44 -5.86
CA PHE A 292 5.44 12.25 -5.87
C PHE A 292 4.81 11.14 -6.71
N LYS A 293 5.60 10.55 -7.61
CA LYS A 293 5.24 9.34 -8.35
C LYS A 293 6.28 8.25 -8.06
N PRO A 294 5.89 7.18 -7.34
CA PRO A 294 6.80 6.05 -7.08
C PRO A 294 7.41 5.50 -8.38
N ALA A 295 8.66 5.07 -8.33
CA ALA A 295 9.32 4.37 -9.42
C ALA A 295 8.54 3.09 -9.84
N ASP A 296 7.89 2.41 -8.87
CA ASP A 296 7.03 1.25 -9.11
C ASP A 296 5.71 1.58 -9.84
N ASP A 297 5.31 2.86 -9.91
CA ASP A 297 4.18 3.29 -10.76
C ASP A 297 4.57 3.38 -12.25
N GLN A 298 5.84 3.15 -12.60
CA GLN A 298 6.21 2.71 -13.94
C GLN A 298 6.12 1.18 -14.00
N ILE A 299 4.90 0.64 -13.96
CA ILE A 299 4.65 -0.71 -14.46
C ILE A 299 5.19 -0.73 -15.89
N SER A 300 6.26 -1.49 -16.14
CA SER A 300 6.81 -1.58 -17.49
C SER A 300 5.70 -2.01 -18.45
N ALA A 301 5.70 -1.52 -19.70
CA ALA A 301 4.69 -1.91 -20.69
C ALA A 301 4.54 -3.44 -20.80
N GLU A 302 5.64 -4.17 -20.55
CA GLU A 302 5.65 -5.64 -20.45
C GLU A 302 4.87 -6.16 -19.24
N GLN A 303 5.03 -5.57 -18.06
CA GLN A 303 4.29 -5.97 -16.86
C GLN A 303 2.81 -5.56 -16.93
N GLU A 304 2.48 -4.41 -17.53
CA GLU A 304 1.09 -4.01 -17.78
C GLU A 304 0.43 -5.01 -18.72
N THR A 305 1.14 -5.41 -19.78
CA THR A 305 0.71 -6.46 -20.72
C THR A 305 0.50 -7.80 -20.02
N LYS A 306 1.44 -8.23 -19.16
CA LYS A 306 1.31 -9.47 -18.36
C LYS A 306 0.07 -9.41 -17.45
N ASN A 307 -0.11 -8.31 -16.72
CA ASN A 307 -1.27 -8.12 -15.86
C ASN A 307 -2.58 -8.13 -16.66
N ALA A 308 -2.60 -7.49 -17.83
CA ALA A 308 -3.75 -7.47 -18.73
C ALA A 308 -4.09 -8.88 -19.26
N ILE A 309 -3.09 -9.69 -19.61
CA ILE A 309 -3.27 -11.08 -20.02
C ILE A 309 -3.87 -11.90 -18.87
N GLU A 310 -3.38 -11.75 -17.64
CA GLU A 310 -3.91 -12.49 -16.49
C GLU A 310 -5.36 -12.08 -16.16
N ILE A 311 -5.68 -10.79 -16.22
CA ILE A 311 -7.06 -10.32 -16.05
C ILE A 311 -7.96 -10.87 -17.16
N TRP A 312 -7.51 -10.81 -18.41
CA TRP A 312 -8.25 -11.35 -19.56
C TRP A 312 -8.49 -12.85 -19.42
N LYS A 313 -7.47 -13.65 -19.10
CA LYS A 313 -7.60 -15.09 -18.82
C LYS A 313 -8.66 -15.34 -17.77
N LYS A 314 -8.62 -14.60 -16.66
CA LYS A 314 -9.60 -14.79 -15.59
C LYS A 314 -11.03 -14.43 -16.02
N CYS A 315 -11.19 -13.42 -16.86
CA CYS A 315 -12.49 -13.08 -17.45
C CYS A 315 -12.99 -14.20 -18.38
N VAL A 316 -12.10 -14.80 -19.18
CA VAL A 316 -12.42 -15.94 -20.05
C VAL A 316 -12.81 -17.17 -19.24
N ASP A 317 -12.12 -17.47 -18.14
CA ASP A 317 -12.47 -18.58 -17.24
C ASP A 317 -13.88 -18.41 -16.67
N VAL A 318 -14.21 -17.19 -16.21
CA VAL A 318 -15.53 -16.86 -15.66
C VAL A 318 -16.61 -16.98 -16.75
N HIS A 319 -16.31 -16.52 -17.97
CA HIS A 319 -17.17 -16.70 -19.14
C HIS A 319 -17.44 -18.19 -19.39
N GLN A 320 -16.42 -19.03 -19.50
CA GLN A 320 -16.57 -20.48 -19.70
C GLN A 320 -17.41 -21.12 -18.59
N HIS A 321 -17.15 -20.75 -17.34
CA HIS A 321 -17.89 -21.26 -16.20
C HIS A 321 -19.39 -20.94 -16.25
N PHE A 322 -19.76 -19.70 -16.60
CA PHE A 322 -21.18 -19.36 -16.75
C PHE A 322 -21.84 -20.06 -17.94
N ASN A 323 -21.14 -20.20 -19.06
CA ASN A 323 -21.65 -20.95 -20.20
C ASN A 323 -21.90 -22.44 -19.86
N ASP A 324 -20.98 -23.06 -19.12
CA ASP A 324 -21.15 -24.44 -18.63
C ASP A 324 -22.35 -24.56 -17.69
N LEU A 325 -22.54 -23.56 -16.82
CA LEU A 325 -23.66 -23.54 -15.89
C LEU A 325 -25.01 -23.41 -16.62
N GLU A 326 -25.10 -22.57 -17.66
CA GLU A 326 -26.30 -22.51 -18.54
C GLU A 326 -26.59 -23.88 -19.20
N MET A 327 -25.57 -24.53 -19.76
CA MET A 327 -25.74 -25.84 -20.40
C MET A 327 -26.21 -26.91 -19.40
N ARG A 328 -25.69 -26.90 -18.17
CA ARG A 328 -26.17 -27.80 -17.10
C ARG A 328 -27.63 -27.54 -16.75
N ILE A 329 -28.03 -26.26 -16.62
CA ILE A 329 -29.42 -25.88 -16.34
C ILE A 329 -30.35 -26.42 -17.43
N ARG A 330 -29.99 -26.27 -18.71
CA ARG A 330 -30.79 -26.78 -19.83
C ARG A 330 -30.89 -28.30 -19.80
N ASN A 331 -29.79 -29.01 -19.52
CA ASN A 331 -29.78 -30.47 -19.40
C ASN A 331 -30.66 -30.94 -18.23
N PHE A 332 -30.64 -30.25 -17.09
CA PHE A 332 -31.52 -30.54 -15.97
C PHE A 332 -32.98 -30.29 -16.32
N ALA A 333 -33.28 -29.18 -17.00
CA ALA A 333 -34.63 -28.87 -17.46
C ALA A 333 -35.17 -29.97 -18.37
N LEU A 334 -34.39 -30.40 -19.36
CA LEU A 334 -34.74 -31.50 -20.27
C LEU A 334 -34.94 -32.82 -19.53
N THR A 335 -34.08 -33.13 -18.57
CA THR A 335 -34.18 -34.37 -17.76
C THR A 335 -35.45 -34.38 -16.91
N VAL A 336 -35.70 -33.31 -16.16
CA VAL A 336 -36.87 -33.19 -15.27
C VAL A 336 -38.16 -33.22 -16.08
N VAL A 337 -38.26 -32.43 -17.15
CA VAL A 337 -39.44 -32.41 -18.01
C VAL A 337 -39.63 -33.73 -18.74
N GLY A 338 -38.55 -34.34 -19.25
CA GLY A 338 -38.60 -35.65 -19.90
C GLY A 338 -39.11 -36.74 -18.97
N ALA A 339 -38.66 -36.77 -17.71
CA ALA A 339 -39.15 -37.69 -16.70
C ALA A 339 -40.65 -37.49 -16.42
N LEU A 340 -41.09 -36.24 -16.25
CA LEU A 340 -42.50 -35.93 -16.02
C LEU A 340 -43.38 -36.34 -17.21
N ILE A 341 -42.95 -36.05 -18.45
CA ILE A 341 -43.66 -36.47 -19.67
C ILE A 341 -43.69 -38.00 -19.78
N ALA A 342 -42.59 -38.70 -19.46
CA ALA A 342 -42.59 -40.16 -19.44
C ALA A 342 -43.57 -40.74 -18.40
N SER A 343 -43.70 -40.10 -17.24
CA SER A 343 -44.69 -40.48 -16.22
C SER A 343 -46.14 -40.26 -16.68
N VAL A 344 -46.40 -39.30 -17.57
CA VAL A 344 -47.74 -39.14 -18.18
C VAL A 344 -48.16 -40.42 -18.90
N SER A 345 -47.27 -41.04 -19.68
CA SER A 345 -47.55 -42.29 -20.39
C SER A 345 -48.00 -43.41 -19.44
N PHE A 346 -47.37 -43.51 -18.27
CA PHE A 346 -47.76 -44.48 -17.24
C PHE A 346 -49.17 -44.18 -16.70
N THR A 347 -49.48 -42.91 -16.38
CA THR A 347 -50.82 -42.53 -15.91
C THR A 347 -51.90 -42.78 -16.95
N TYR A 348 -51.57 -42.61 -18.24
CA TYR A 348 -52.46 -42.87 -19.36
C TYR A 348 -52.74 -44.37 -19.53
N GLN A 349 -51.70 -45.22 -19.48
CA GLN A 349 -51.86 -46.68 -19.58
C GLN A 349 -52.71 -47.27 -18.45
N GLN A 350 -52.58 -46.74 -17.23
CA GLN A 350 -53.34 -47.17 -16.06
C GLN A 350 -54.77 -46.58 -16.02
N GLY A 351 -55.14 -45.72 -16.97
CA GLY A 351 -56.45 -45.08 -17.02
C GLY A 351 -56.76 -44.22 -15.79
N LEU A 352 -55.74 -43.65 -15.14
CA LEU A 352 -55.92 -42.88 -13.91
C LEU A 352 -56.67 -41.57 -14.19
N GLN A 353 -57.80 -41.39 -13.53
CA GLN A 353 -58.62 -40.17 -13.60
C GLN A 353 -58.77 -39.52 -12.23
N THR A 354 -58.86 -38.20 -12.23
CA THR A 354 -59.20 -37.41 -11.05
C THR A 354 -60.51 -36.66 -11.29
N HIS A 355 -61.35 -36.56 -10.27
CA HIS A 355 -62.60 -35.83 -10.35
C HIS A 355 -62.40 -34.42 -9.80
N ILE A 356 -62.57 -33.41 -10.67
CA ILE A 356 -62.49 -32.00 -10.31
C ILE A 356 -63.81 -31.35 -10.73
N PHE A 357 -64.53 -30.75 -9.77
CA PHE A 357 -65.86 -30.13 -9.98
C PHE A 357 -66.87 -31.02 -10.72
N GLY A 358 -66.89 -32.33 -10.44
CA GLY A 358 -67.81 -33.28 -11.07
C GLY A 358 -67.41 -33.74 -12.48
N THR A 359 -66.33 -33.21 -13.03
CA THR A 359 -65.76 -33.64 -14.33
C THR A 359 -64.58 -34.59 -14.11
N ALA A 360 -64.52 -35.69 -14.89
CA ALA A 360 -63.42 -36.64 -14.83
C ALA A 360 -62.31 -36.19 -15.79
N ILE A 361 -61.11 -35.97 -15.24
CA ILE A 361 -59.96 -35.44 -15.97
C ILE A 361 -58.81 -36.46 -15.89
N PRO A 362 -58.02 -36.67 -16.97
CA PRO A 362 -56.85 -37.54 -16.89
C PRO A 362 -55.86 -37.04 -15.84
N ALA A 363 -55.45 -37.90 -14.90
CA ALA A 363 -54.49 -37.54 -13.85
C ALA A 363 -53.16 -37.04 -14.42
N GLY A 364 -52.80 -37.50 -15.62
CA GLY A 364 -51.62 -37.04 -16.37
C GLY A 364 -51.61 -35.54 -16.70
N LEU A 365 -52.76 -34.85 -16.72
CA LEU A 365 -52.79 -33.39 -16.89
C LEU A 365 -52.08 -32.66 -15.74
N GLY A 366 -52.15 -33.18 -14.52
CA GLY A 366 -51.42 -32.64 -13.38
C GLY A 366 -49.90 -32.72 -13.57
N LEU A 367 -49.41 -33.83 -14.14
CA LEU A 367 -47.99 -34.02 -14.46
C LEU A 367 -47.53 -33.13 -15.61
N VAL A 368 -48.36 -32.93 -16.64
CA VAL A 368 -48.07 -31.99 -17.73
C VAL A 368 -48.04 -30.55 -17.22
N ALA A 369 -48.96 -30.17 -16.33
CA ALA A 369 -48.94 -28.86 -15.69
C ALA A 369 -47.67 -28.68 -14.84
N ALA A 370 -47.28 -29.68 -14.05
CA ALA A 370 -46.04 -29.67 -13.29
C ALA A 370 -44.80 -29.54 -14.21
N ALA A 371 -44.76 -30.26 -15.33
CA ALA A 371 -43.71 -30.16 -16.33
C ALA A 371 -43.63 -28.76 -16.94
N PHE A 372 -44.77 -28.14 -17.24
CA PHE A 372 -44.84 -26.78 -17.75
C PHE A 372 -44.30 -25.76 -16.73
N PHE A 373 -44.75 -25.82 -15.47
CA PHE A 373 -44.24 -24.93 -14.43
C PHE A 373 -42.75 -25.12 -14.15
N ALA A 374 -42.26 -26.36 -14.15
CA ALA A 374 -40.83 -26.65 -14.06
C ALA A 374 -40.07 -26.02 -15.24
N TRP A 375 -40.55 -26.20 -16.47
CA TRP A 375 -39.97 -25.63 -17.69
C TRP A 375 -39.88 -24.10 -17.63
N VAL A 376 -40.96 -23.44 -17.19
CA VAL A 376 -41.01 -21.99 -16.97
C VAL A 376 -40.03 -21.57 -15.88
N GLY A 377 -39.95 -22.30 -14.77
CA GLY A 377 -38.99 -22.03 -13.69
C GLY A 377 -37.54 -22.10 -14.19
N PHE A 378 -37.20 -23.11 -14.99
CA PHE A 378 -35.89 -23.22 -15.63
C PHE A 378 -35.63 -22.09 -16.64
N PHE A 379 -36.65 -21.66 -17.40
CA PHE A 379 -36.54 -20.49 -18.28
C PHE A 379 -36.17 -19.22 -17.49
N PHE A 380 -36.84 -18.95 -16.36
CA PHE A 380 -36.53 -17.78 -15.55
C PHE A 380 -35.10 -17.80 -15.03
N MET A 381 -34.69 -18.96 -14.51
CA MET A 381 -33.35 -19.17 -13.99
C MET A 381 -32.28 -18.99 -15.08
N ASP A 382 -32.46 -19.56 -16.27
CA ASP A 382 -31.53 -19.37 -17.39
C ASP A 382 -31.55 -17.91 -17.87
N ARG A 383 -32.72 -17.37 -18.23
CA ARG A 383 -32.87 -16.05 -18.88
C ARG A 383 -32.49 -14.85 -18.03
N TYR A 384 -32.91 -14.83 -16.77
CA TYR A 384 -32.87 -13.63 -15.92
C TYR A 384 -31.82 -13.70 -14.83
N TRP A 385 -31.35 -14.90 -14.45
CA TRP A 385 -30.31 -15.03 -13.44
C TRP A 385 -28.96 -15.29 -14.11
N TYR A 386 -28.79 -16.41 -14.81
CA TYR A 386 -27.46 -16.83 -15.26
C TYR A 386 -27.04 -16.26 -16.62
N HIS A 387 -27.96 -16.09 -17.58
CA HIS A 387 -27.64 -15.52 -18.88
C HIS A 387 -27.16 -14.07 -18.81
N VAL A 388 -27.68 -13.32 -17.84
CA VAL A 388 -27.23 -11.94 -17.57
C VAL A 388 -25.78 -11.92 -17.08
N LEU A 389 -25.38 -12.89 -16.26
CA LEU A 389 -23.99 -13.00 -15.77
C LEU A 389 -23.03 -13.36 -16.90
N LEU A 390 -23.41 -14.33 -17.75
CA LEU A 390 -22.64 -14.70 -18.94
C LEU A 390 -22.41 -13.48 -19.83
N LYS A 391 -23.47 -12.73 -20.16
CA LYS A 391 -23.37 -11.50 -20.96
C LYS A 391 -22.47 -10.45 -20.33
N GLY A 392 -22.59 -10.23 -19.02
CA GLY A 392 -21.74 -9.30 -18.29
C GLY A 392 -20.26 -9.64 -18.42
N ALA A 393 -19.91 -10.92 -18.24
CA ALA A 393 -18.55 -11.42 -18.39
C ALA A 393 -18.02 -11.24 -19.83
N VAL A 394 -18.82 -11.60 -20.84
CA VAL A 394 -18.47 -11.43 -22.27
C VAL A 394 -18.24 -9.97 -22.61
N MET A 395 -19.14 -9.08 -22.22
CA MET A 395 -19.03 -7.64 -22.48
C MET A 395 -17.82 -7.02 -21.79
N HIS A 396 -17.49 -7.46 -20.58
CA HIS A 396 -16.30 -6.98 -19.87
C HIS A 396 -15.02 -7.47 -20.56
N SER A 397 -14.95 -8.76 -20.91
CA SER A 397 -13.81 -9.33 -21.66
C SER A 397 -13.59 -8.59 -22.98
N ALA A 398 -14.65 -8.33 -23.75
CA ALA A 398 -14.56 -7.60 -25.03
C ALA A 398 -13.97 -6.18 -24.88
N LYS A 399 -14.18 -5.49 -23.76
CA LYS A 399 -13.54 -4.19 -23.49
C LYS A 399 -12.03 -4.33 -23.34
N ILE A 400 -11.57 -5.38 -22.67
CA ILE A 400 -10.15 -5.69 -22.50
C ILE A 400 -9.55 -6.05 -23.85
N GLU A 401 -10.18 -6.95 -24.60
CA GLU A 401 -9.73 -7.36 -25.94
C GLU A 401 -9.60 -6.15 -26.87
N LYS A 402 -10.59 -5.24 -26.88
CA LYS A 402 -10.55 -4.01 -27.68
C LYS A 402 -9.42 -3.07 -27.24
N ARG A 403 -9.17 -2.91 -25.94
CA ARG A 403 -8.14 -2.03 -25.39
C ARG A 403 -6.73 -2.49 -25.79
N TYR A 404 -6.50 -3.79 -25.85
CA TYR A 404 -5.17 -4.37 -26.10
C TYR A 404 -5.01 -5.01 -27.49
N ALA A 405 -5.98 -4.86 -28.40
CA ALA A 405 -5.98 -5.46 -29.73
C ALA A 405 -4.72 -5.12 -30.56
N SER A 406 -4.17 -3.91 -30.41
CA SER A 406 -2.95 -3.48 -31.12
C SER A 406 -1.66 -4.02 -30.51
N SER A 407 -1.69 -4.38 -29.22
CA SER A 407 -0.48 -4.68 -28.43
C SER A 407 -0.31 -6.17 -28.14
N ILE A 408 -1.41 -6.94 -28.16
CA ILE A 408 -1.42 -8.38 -27.85
C ILE A 408 -2.06 -9.13 -29.02
N PRO A 409 -1.25 -9.67 -29.96
CA PRO A 409 -1.76 -10.49 -31.05
C PRO A 409 -2.57 -11.68 -30.53
N GLY A 410 -3.77 -11.88 -31.07
CA GLY A 410 -4.61 -13.04 -30.73
C GLY A 410 -5.50 -12.89 -29.49
N ILE A 411 -5.49 -11.75 -28.79
CA ILE A 411 -6.36 -11.54 -27.61
C ILE A 411 -7.86 -11.52 -27.95
N GLY A 412 -8.23 -11.23 -29.21
CA GLY A 412 -9.61 -10.96 -29.65
C GLY A 412 -10.54 -12.16 -29.90
N LEU A 413 -10.32 -13.30 -29.23
CA LEU A 413 -11.11 -14.52 -29.45
C LEU A 413 -12.60 -14.31 -29.12
N GLY A 414 -12.92 -13.69 -27.99
CA GLY A 414 -14.31 -13.51 -27.53
C GLY A 414 -15.12 -12.59 -28.45
N MET A 415 -14.51 -11.50 -28.92
CA MET A 415 -15.11 -10.61 -29.92
C MET A 415 -15.36 -11.34 -31.25
N THR A 416 -14.39 -12.13 -31.72
CA THR A 416 -14.53 -12.92 -32.96
C THR A 416 -15.69 -13.91 -32.89
N ILE A 417 -15.83 -14.62 -31.76
CA ILE A 417 -16.96 -15.53 -31.52
C ILE A 417 -18.28 -14.77 -31.50
N SER A 418 -18.32 -13.61 -30.83
CA SER A 418 -19.54 -12.79 -30.70
C SER A 418 -20.00 -12.27 -32.06
N GLU A 419 -19.08 -11.83 -32.91
CA GLU A 419 -19.35 -11.37 -34.27
C GLU A 419 -19.83 -12.52 -35.17
N ALA A 420 -19.09 -13.63 -35.22
CA ALA A 420 -19.44 -14.81 -36.02
C ALA A 420 -20.81 -15.37 -35.61
N SER A 421 -21.06 -15.47 -34.30
CA SER A 421 -22.34 -15.91 -33.76
C SER A 421 -23.46 -14.92 -34.08
N GLY A 422 -23.22 -13.61 -33.95
CA GLY A 422 -24.21 -12.58 -34.24
C GLY A 422 -24.71 -12.56 -35.69
N ASN A 423 -23.91 -13.07 -36.63
CA ASN A 423 -24.23 -13.09 -38.06
C ASN A 423 -25.14 -14.27 -38.49
N VAL A 424 -25.42 -15.21 -37.60
CA VAL A 424 -26.29 -16.37 -37.91
C VAL A 424 -27.73 -15.91 -38.11
N LYS A 425 -28.35 -16.35 -39.21
CA LYS A 425 -29.77 -16.12 -39.53
C LYS A 425 -30.52 -17.45 -39.67
N ILE A 426 -31.68 -17.56 -39.04
CA ILE A 426 -32.61 -18.69 -39.20
C ILE A 426 -33.90 -18.13 -39.78
N LEU A 427 -34.36 -18.66 -40.91
CA LEU A 427 -35.57 -18.17 -41.62
C LEU A 427 -35.55 -16.65 -41.87
N GLY A 428 -34.38 -16.10 -42.19
CA GLY A 428 -34.19 -14.66 -42.41
C GLY A 428 -34.08 -13.80 -41.14
N ILE A 429 -34.35 -14.37 -39.96
CA ILE A 429 -34.26 -13.66 -38.67
C ILE A 429 -32.86 -13.82 -38.09
N GLN A 430 -32.24 -12.70 -37.71
CA GLN A 430 -30.93 -12.70 -37.06
C GLN A 430 -31.02 -13.26 -35.63
N MET A 431 -30.18 -14.23 -35.32
CA MET A 431 -30.23 -15.00 -34.07
C MET A 431 -29.13 -14.57 -33.11
N ASN A 432 -29.44 -13.61 -32.24
CA ASN A 432 -28.61 -13.28 -31.09
C ASN A 432 -28.78 -14.31 -29.95
N SER A 433 -27.98 -14.19 -28.88
CA SER A 433 -28.00 -15.14 -27.77
C SER A 433 -29.36 -15.22 -27.08
N ASP A 434 -30.03 -14.08 -26.87
CA ASP A 434 -31.37 -14.05 -26.25
C ASP A 434 -32.40 -14.80 -27.09
N ARG A 435 -32.45 -14.53 -28.40
CA ARG A 435 -33.42 -15.14 -29.31
C ARG A 435 -33.23 -16.65 -29.42
N ARG A 436 -31.98 -17.14 -29.33
CA ARG A 436 -31.71 -18.59 -29.31
C ARG A 436 -32.23 -19.24 -28.03
N LEU A 437 -31.99 -18.61 -26.88
CA LEU A 437 -32.51 -19.06 -25.60
C LEU A 437 -34.05 -19.05 -25.61
N GLU A 438 -34.66 -17.94 -26.04
CA GLU A 438 -36.11 -17.80 -26.15
C GLU A 438 -36.69 -18.86 -27.09
N ALA A 439 -36.10 -19.08 -28.27
CA ALA A 439 -36.53 -20.12 -29.19
C ALA A 439 -36.46 -21.52 -28.56
N PHE A 440 -35.37 -21.85 -27.85
CA PHE A 440 -35.23 -23.14 -27.16
C PHE A 440 -36.36 -23.40 -26.17
N TYR A 441 -36.66 -22.43 -25.30
CA TYR A 441 -37.73 -22.58 -24.31
C TYR A 441 -39.13 -22.51 -24.93
N LEU A 442 -39.35 -21.71 -25.97
CA LEU A 442 -40.62 -21.65 -26.69
C LEU A 442 -40.92 -22.97 -27.40
N ILE A 443 -39.94 -23.59 -28.04
CA ILE A 443 -40.09 -24.90 -28.69
C ILE A 443 -40.44 -25.96 -27.63
N GLY A 444 -39.73 -25.98 -26.50
CA GLY A 444 -40.05 -26.90 -25.40
C GLY A 444 -41.46 -26.71 -24.83
N ALA A 445 -41.87 -25.45 -24.58
CA ALA A 445 -43.20 -25.13 -24.10
C ALA A 445 -44.28 -25.54 -25.11
N ALA A 446 -44.05 -25.32 -26.41
CA ALA A 446 -44.95 -25.76 -27.47
C ALA A 446 -45.11 -27.29 -27.50
N MET A 447 -44.02 -28.05 -27.34
CA MET A 447 -44.08 -29.51 -27.25
C MET A 447 -44.90 -29.98 -26.05
N ILE A 448 -44.71 -29.38 -24.87
CA ILE A 448 -45.52 -29.66 -23.68
C ILE A 448 -47.01 -29.33 -23.95
N GLY A 449 -47.27 -28.21 -24.63
CA GLY A 449 -48.62 -27.81 -25.03
C GLY A 449 -49.30 -28.81 -25.97
N VAL A 450 -48.56 -29.40 -26.92
CA VAL A 450 -49.08 -30.47 -27.79
C VAL A 450 -49.49 -31.69 -26.96
N VAL A 451 -48.66 -32.11 -25.99
CA VAL A 451 -48.99 -33.22 -25.09
C VAL A 451 -50.25 -32.91 -24.27
N PHE A 452 -50.36 -31.67 -23.76
CA PHE A 452 -51.54 -31.21 -23.03
C PHE A 452 -52.82 -31.31 -23.87
N VAL A 453 -52.81 -30.79 -25.10
CA VAL A 453 -53.97 -30.84 -26.01
C VAL A 453 -54.31 -32.29 -26.35
N PHE A 454 -53.31 -33.13 -26.62
CA PHE A 454 -53.53 -34.54 -26.93
C PHE A 454 -54.24 -35.27 -25.78
N LEU A 455 -53.82 -35.03 -24.53
CA LEU A 455 -54.47 -35.63 -23.35
C LEU A 455 -55.90 -35.13 -23.13
N LEU A 456 -56.21 -33.88 -23.49
CA LEU A 456 -57.57 -33.35 -23.41
C LEU A 456 -58.50 -33.98 -24.45
N LEU A 457 -57.98 -34.29 -25.64
CA LEU A 457 -58.74 -34.89 -26.73
C LEU A 457 -58.80 -36.42 -26.65
N ALA A 458 -57.86 -37.05 -25.93
CA ALA A 458 -57.81 -38.49 -25.76
C ALA A 458 -58.98 -38.98 -24.89
N GLN A 459 -59.81 -39.87 -25.45
CA GLN A 459 -60.83 -40.56 -24.66
C GLN A 459 -60.17 -41.68 -23.84
N PRO A 460 -60.56 -41.85 -22.56
CA PRO A 460 -60.00 -42.92 -21.73
C PRO A 460 -60.28 -44.28 -22.38
N ASN A 461 -59.24 -45.11 -22.56
CA ASN A 461 -59.43 -46.50 -22.94
C ASN A 461 -60.30 -47.18 -21.86
N GLN A 462 -61.46 -47.70 -22.26
CA GLN A 462 -62.20 -48.64 -21.42
C GLN A 462 -61.25 -49.80 -21.14
N ALA A 463 -60.97 -50.05 -19.86
CA ALA A 463 -60.19 -51.21 -19.44
C ALA A 463 -60.75 -52.46 -20.12
N VAL A 464 -59.88 -53.23 -20.78
CA VAL A 464 -60.25 -54.54 -21.34
C VAL A 464 -60.73 -55.41 -20.18
N ASN A 465 -62.04 -55.62 -20.12
CA ASN A 465 -62.66 -56.63 -19.26
C ASN A 465 -62.15 -58.01 -19.67
N THR A 466 -61.10 -58.51 -19.03
CA THR A 466 -60.83 -59.95 -18.99
C THR A 466 -61.73 -60.59 -17.94
N SER A 467 -62.99 -60.82 -18.31
CA SER A 467 -63.83 -61.81 -17.63
C SER A 467 -63.82 -63.11 -18.44
N SER A 468 -63.01 -64.09 -18.03
CA SER A 468 -63.26 -65.50 -18.37
C SER A 468 -63.65 -66.26 -17.11
N LYS A 469 -64.91 -66.70 -17.08
CA LYS A 469 -65.52 -67.59 -16.09
C LYS A 469 -64.81 -68.94 -15.98
N SER A 470 -64.66 -69.44 -14.76
CA SER A 470 -64.90 -70.85 -14.37
C SER A 470 -65.11 -70.85 -12.83
N ALA A 471 -66.35 -70.76 -12.35
CA ALA A 471 -67.24 -71.86 -11.99
C ALA A 471 -66.73 -72.76 -10.83
N ALA A 472 -67.19 -72.45 -9.60
CA ALA A 472 -67.55 -73.44 -8.58
C ALA A 472 -68.51 -72.80 -7.54
N GLN A 473 -69.66 -73.45 -7.32
CA GLN A 473 -70.80 -73.04 -6.50
C GLN A 473 -70.53 -73.05 -4.97
N PRO A 474 -71.33 -72.31 -4.17
CA PRO A 474 -71.42 -72.43 -2.70
C PRO A 474 -72.57 -73.37 -2.28
N PRO A 475 -72.66 -73.76 -0.99
CA PRO A 475 -73.86 -73.37 -0.24
C PRO A 475 -73.60 -73.12 1.27
N SER A 476 -74.05 -71.97 1.79
CA SER A 476 -75.25 -71.79 2.63
C SER A 476 -75.09 -72.15 4.13
N ALA A 477 -75.23 -71.14 4.99
CA ALA A 477 -75.61 -71.32 6.39
C ALA A 477 -76.79 -70.39 6.70
N GLN A 478 -77.99 -70.96 6.77
CA GLN A 478 -79.17 -70.32 7.35
C GLN A 478 -79.20 -70.62 8.85
N SER A 479 -79.52 -69.59 9.63
CA SER A 479 -79.83 -69.72 11.04
C SER A 479 -81.32 -70.03 11.21
N THR A 480 -81.64 -70.95 12.12
CA THR A 480 -82.95 -71.01 12.78
C THR A 480 -82.78 -71.57 14.19
N LYS A 481 -82.93 -70.70 15.19
CA LYS A 481 -83.50 -71.04 16.50
C LYS A 481 -85.01 -70.78 16.41
N PRO A 482 -85.85 -71.54 17.13
CA PRO A 482 -86.40 -70.97 18.36
C PRO A 482 -86.58 -71.98 19.51
N SER A 483 -86.56 -71.43 20.73
CA SER A 483 -86.94 -72.02 22.04
C SER A 483 -88.42 -72.46 22.10
N PRO A 484 -88.89 -73.22 23.13
CA PRO A 484 -88.34 -73.46 24.48
C PRO A 484 -87.46 -74.71 24.62
#